data_AF-A0A966U321-F1
#
_entry.id   AF-A0A966U321-F1
#
_cell.length_a   1.000
_cell.length_b   1.000
_cell.length_c   1.000
_cell.angle_alpha   90.00
_cell.angle_beta   90.00
_cell.angle_gamma   90.00
#
_symmetry.space_group_name_H-M   'P 1'
#
loop_
_entity.id
_entity.type
_entity.pdbx_description
1 polymer ?
#
loop_
_entity_poly.entity_id
_entity_poly.type
_entity_poly.pdbx_seq_one_letter_code
_entity_poly.pdbx_strand_id
1 'polypeptide(L)'
;MALASLAAYEAGCRVFDAAAGGIGGCPYAPGATGNVAMEDVVWAFSRMGIEAGVHWARLLEAADYSAGIEGATPGGRMRGVPAARAA
;
A
#
# COMPACT_ATOMS: atom_id res chain seq x y z
N MET A 1 -7.10 -4.09 -2.27
CA MET A 1 -6.33 -4.73 -3.37
C MET A 1 -5.18 -5.62 -2.90
N ALA A 2 -4.74 -5.55 -1.63
CA ALA A 2 -3.69 -6.46 -1.12
C ALA A 2 -4.00 -7.97 -1.32
N LEU A 3 -5.26 -8.39 -1.18
CA LEU A 3 -5.67 -9.78 -1.45
C LEU A 3 -5.45 -10.20 -2.92
N ALA A 4 -5.62 -9.27 -3.87
CA ALA A 4 -5.35 -9.55 -5.28
C ALA A 4 -3.86 -9.71 -5.55
N SER A 5 -3.01 -8.92 -4.89
CA SER A 5 -1.55 -9.08 -4.93
C SER A 5 -1.11 -10.45 -4.41
N LEU A 6 -1.77 -10.95 -3.35
CA LEU A 6 -1.51 -12.28 -2.84
C LEU A 6 -1.88 -13.37 -3.85
N ALA A 7 -3.09 -13.33 -4.42
CA ALA A 7 -3.50 -14.33 -5.40
C ALA A 7 -2.55 -14.37 -6.62
N ALA A 8 -2.10 -13.20 -7.09
CA ALA A 8 -1.10 -13.12 -8.14
C ALA A 8 0.27 -13.66 -7.70
N TYR A 9 0.68 -13.46 -6.44
CA TYR A 9 1.90 -14.08 -5.90
C TYR A 9 1.82 -15.60 -5.89
N GLU A 10 0.69 -16.16 -5.46
CA GLU A 10 0.41 -17.60 -5.50
C GLU A 10 0.42 -18.16 -6.93
N ALA A 11 0.00 -17.36 -7.91
CA ALA A 11 0.06 -17.68 -9.34
C ALA A 11 1.48 -17.52 -9.96
N GLY A 12 2.48 -17.14 -9.17
CA GLY A 12 3.89 -17.05 -9.61
C GLY A 12 4.39 -15.63 -9.91
N CYS A 13 3.57 -14.59 -9.81
CA CYS A 13 4.04 -13.20 -9.95
C CYS A 13 4.98 -12.83 -8.78
N ARG A 14 6.03 -12.05 -9.07
CA ARG A 14 7.01 -11.61 -8.06
C ARG A 14 7.27 -10.11 -8.06
N VAL A 15 6.73 -9.39 -9.05
CA VAL A 15 6.86 -7.95 -9.18
C VAL A 15 5.47 -7.35 -9.14
N PHE A 16 5.28 -6.35 -8.30
CA PHE A 16 4.01 -5.68 -8.07
C PHE A 16 4.24 -4.18 -8.02
N ASP A 17 3.48 -3.43 -8.81
CA ASP A 17 3.48 -1.97 -8.74
C ASP A 17 2.52 -1.52 -7.63
N ALA A 18 2.98 -0.58 -6.81
CA ALA A 18 2.22 0.00 -5.71
C ALA A 18 2.69 1.43 -5.45
N ALA A 19 1.83 2.23 -4.80
CA ALA A 19 2.18 3.59 -4.39
C ALA A 19 2.11 3.74 -2.87
N ALA A 20 3.04 4.49 -2.27
CA ALA A 20 2.98 4.82 -0.85
C ALA A 20 1.69 5.61 -0.55
N GLY A 21 0.94 5.22 0.47
CA GLY A 21 -0.35 5.85 0.77
C GLY A 21 -1.43 5.60 -0.29
N GLY A 22 -1.19 4.68 -1.24
CA GLY A 22 -2.10 4.40 -2.35
C GLY A 22 -2.40 5.62 -3.22
N ILE A 23 -1.48 6.58 -3.29
CA ILE A 23 -1.72 7.83 -4.02
C ILE A 23 -1.97 7.62 -5.51
N GLY A 24 -2.58 8.64 -6.09
CA GLY A 24 -3.08 8.64 -7.44
C GLY A 24 -4.60 8.50 -7.46
N GLY A 25 -5.15 8.50 -8.66
CA GLY A 25 -6.58 8.36 -8.94
C GLY A 25 -6.74 7.95 -10.40
N CYS A 26 -7.94 7.49 -10.76
CA CYS A 26 -8.23 7.17 -12.15
C CYS A 26 -8.95 8.37 -12.79
N PRO A 27 -8.40 8.99 -13.86
CA PRO A 27 -9.08 10.10 -14.55
C PRO A 27 -10.41 9.68 -15.18
N TYR A 28 -10.61 8.37 -15.39
CA TYR A 28 -11.82 7.80 -15.97
C TYR A 28 -12.80 7.26 -14.92
N ALA A 29 -12.41 7.15 -13.65
CA ALA A 29 -13.26 6.64 -12.57
C ALA A 29 -13.21 7.59 -11.36
N PRO A 30 -14.08 8.63 -11.34
CA PRO A 30 -14.13 9.61 -10.27
C PRO A 30 -14.36 8.95 -8.90
N GLY A 31 -13.54 9.30 -7.92
CA GLY A 31 -13.64 8.79 -6.55
C GLY A 31 -13.01 7.40 -6.32
N ALA A 32 -12.47 6.76 -7.37
CA ALA A 32 -11.67 5.55 -7.18
C ALA A 32 -10.37 5.89 -6.43
N THR A 33 -10.08 5.15 -5.35
CA THR A 33 -8.78 5.17 -4.67
C THR A 33 -7.74 4.65 -5.66
N GLY A 34 -6.75 5.47 -6.03
CA GLY A 34 -5.88 5.25 -7.20
C GLY A 34 -5.13 3.92 -7.22
N ASN A 35 -3.84 3.96 -6.90
CA ASN A 35 -3.01 2.77 -6.92
C ASN A 35 -3.27 1.90 -5.69
N VAL A 36 -2.85 0.63 -5.75
CA VAL A 36 -2.77 -0.18 -4.53
C VAL A 36 -1.77 0.46 -3.56
N ALA A 37 -2.17 0.58 -2.30
CA ALA A 37 -1.33 1.12 -1.25
C ALA A 37 -0.22 0.13 -0.90
N MET A 38 1.03 0.58 -1.02
CA MET A 38 2.21 -0.26 -0.81
C MET A 38 2.26 -0.80 0.62
N GLU A 39 1.91 0.01 1.62
CA GLU A 39 1.88 -0.39 3.02
C GLU A 39 0.86 -1.50 3.32
N ASP A 40 -0.28 -1.53 2.60
CA ASP A 40 -1.26 -2.59 2.75
C ASP A 40 -0.73 -3.92 2.19
N VAL A 41 0.01 -3.88 1.08
CA VAL A 41 0.62 -5.07 0.45
C VAL A 41 1.78 -5.58 1.29
N VAL A 42 2.70 -4.71 1.69
CA VAL A 42 3.87 -5.07 2.51
C VAL A 42 3.43 -5.65 3.84
N TRP A 43 2.40 -5.07 4.48
CA TRP A 43 1.82 -5.62 5.70
C TRP A 43 1.21 -7.02 5.48
N ALA A 44 0.42 -7.19 4.42
CA ALA A 44 -0.17 -8.50 4.13
C ALA A 44 0.91 -9.56 3.87
N PHE A 45 1.93 -9.23 3.08
CA PHE A 45 3.04 -10.12 2.75
C PHE A 45 3.86 -10.46 4.00
N SER A 46 4.17 -9.49 4.86
CA SER A 46 4.91 -9.75 6.10
C SER A 46 4.16 -10.69 7.05
N ARG A 47 2.83 -10.56 7.14
CA ARG A 47 1.97 -11.48 7.91
C ARG A 47 1.93 -12.91 7.37
N MET A 48 2.40 -13.11 6.14
CA MET A 48 2.52 -14.40 5.49
C MET A 48 3.97 -14.90 5.42
N GLY A 49 4.90 -14.20 6.06
CA GLY A 49 6.32 -14.55 6.01
C GLY A 49 7.00 -14.26 4.67
N ILE A 50 6.39 -13.43 3.82
CA ILE A 50 6.97 -13.00 2.55
C ILE A 50 7.68 -11.67 2.77
N GLU A 51 8.99 -11.64 2.57
CA GLU A 51 9.79 -10.42 2.67
C GLU A 51 9.74 -9.61 1.37
N ALA A 52 9.39 -8.34 1.48
CA ALA A 52 9.38 -7.39 0.36
C ALA A 52 10.65 -6.53 0.27
N GLY A 53 11.55 -6.60 1.26
CA GLY A 53 12.77 -5.79 1.30
C GLY A 53 12.54 -4.29 1.54
N VAL A 54 11.38 -3.90 2.10
CA VAL A 54 11.00 -2.51 2.34
C VAL A 54 11.11 -2.16 3.82
N HIS A 55 11.68 -1.00 4.16
CA HIS A 55 11.76 -0.53 5.53
C HIS A 55 10.39 -0.01 6.01
N TRP A 56 9.76 -0.74 6.93
CA TRP A 56 8.38 -0.50 7.36
C TRP A 56 8.12 0.92 7.89
N ALA A 57 8.90 1.39 8.87
CA ALA A 57 8.69 2.72 9.44
C ALA A 57 8.81 3.86 8.39
N ARG A 58 9.87 3.81 7.56
CA ARG A 58 10.08 4.78 6.47
C ARG A 58 8.97 4.72 5.41
N LEU A 59 8.40 3.54 5.15
CA LEU A 59 7.26 3.41 4.25
C LEU A 59 6.03 4.12 4.81
N LEU A 60 5.75 3.98 6.12
CA LEU A 60 4.63 4.67 6.75
C LEU A 60 4.83 6.19 6.77
N GLU A 61 6.05 6.67 7.02
CA GLU A 61 6.37 8.10 6.90
C GLU A 61 6.14 8.61 5.46
N ALA A 62 6.58 7.86 4.45
CA ALA A 62 6.35 8.20 3.06
C ALA A 62 4.86 8.18 2.69
N ALA A 63 4.09 7.24 3.23
CA ALA A 63 2.65 7.14 3.02
C ALA A 63 1.89 8.32 3.67
N ASP A 64 2.29 8.74 4.87
CA ASP A 64 1.71 9.91 5.55
C ASP A 64 2.02 11.20 4.79
N TYR A 65 3.28 11.38 4.36
CA TYR A 65 3.66 12.49 3.51
C TYR A 65 2.82 12.53 2.22
N SER A 66 2.72 11.39 1.53
CA SER A 66 1.98 11.27 0.28
C SER A 66 0.49 11.57 0.46
N ALA A 67 -0.10 11.17 1.58
CA ALA A 67 -1.50 11.48 1.92
C ALA A 67 -1.75 12.96 2.25
N GLY A 68 -0.71 13.70 2.63
CA GLY A 68 -0.77 15.15 2.90
C GLY A 68 -0.61 16.03 1.67
N ILE A 69 -0.32 15.47 0.49
CA ILE A 69 -0.18 16.23 -0.75
C ILE A 69 -1.54 16.80 -1.16
N GLU A 70 -1.58 18.07 -1.53
CA GLU A 70 -2.81 18.73 -2.00
C GLU A 70 -3.41 18.00 -3.21
N GLY A 71 -4.72 17.72 -3.15
CA GLY A 71 -5.44 16.99 -4.19
C GLY A 71 -5.17 15.48 -4.24
N ALA A 72 -4.35 14.94 -3.34
CA ALA A 72 -4.19 13.50 -3.24
C ALA A 72 -5.48 12.82 -2.77
N THR A 73 -5.77 11.66 -3.36
CA THR A 73 -6.80 10.72 -2.90
C THR A 73 -6.13 9.53 -2.24
N PRO A 74 -5.61 9.67 -1.00
CA PRO A 74 -4.87 8.61 -0.34
C PRO A 74 -5.75 7.39 -0.12
N GLY A 75 -5.21 6.24 -0.50
CA GLY A 75 -5.68 4.94 -0.08
C GLY A 75 -4.98 4.50 1.21
N GLY A 76 -4.87 3.18 1.36
CA GLY A 76 -4.11 2.57 2.44
C GLY A 76 -4.84 2.58 3.77
N ARG A 77 -4.97 1.40 4.37
CA ARG A 77 -5.54 1.25 5.72
C ARG A 77 -4.46 1.26 6.78
N MET A 78 -3.28 0.70 6.50
CA MET A 78 -2.28 0.46 7.54
C MET A 78 -1.72 1.74 8.17
N ARG A 79 -1.68 2.86 7.44
CA ARG A 79 -1.34 4.18 8.01
C ARG A 79 -2.27 4.58 9.18
N GLY A 80 -3.52 4.14 9.19
CA GLY A 80 -4.49 4.47 10.23
C GLY A 80 -4.52 3.50 11.41
N VAL A 81 -3.79 2.38 11.34
CA VAL A 81 -3.89 1.29 12.32
C VAL A 81 -2.79 1.45 13.39
N PRO A 82 -3.12 1.70 14.68
CA PRO A 82 -2.12 1.89 15.72
C PRO A 82 -1.15 0.70 15.88
N ALA A 83 -1.67 -0.52 15.82
CA ALA A 83 -0.86 -1.74 15.90
C ALA A 83 0.11 -1.89 14.73
N ALA A 84 -0.21 -1.32 13.56
CA ALA A 84 0.67 -1.35 12.41
C ALA A 84 1.82 -0.34 12.56
N ARG A 85 1.60 0.77 13.27
CA ARG A 85 2.64 1.78 13.54
C ARG A 85 3.61 1.37 14.65
N ALA A 86 3.22 0.45 15.52
CA ALA A 86 4.05 -0.05 16.61
C ALA A 86 4.93 -1.26 16.23
N ALA A 87 4.78 -1.77 15.00
CA ALA A 87 5.45 -2.97 14.50
C ALA A 87 6.83 -2.68 13.89
#